data_AF-A0A4R2DD03-F1
#
_entry.id   AF-A0A4R2DD03-F1
#
_cell.length_a   1.000
_cell.length_b   1.000
_cell.length_c   1.000
_cell.angle_alpha   90.00
_cell.angle_beta   90.00
_cell.angle_gamma   90.00
#
_symmetry.space_group_name_H-M   'P 1'
#
loop_
_entity.id
_entity.type
_entity.pdbx_description
1 polymer ?
#
loop_
_entity_poly.entity_id
_entity_poly.type
_entity_poly.pdbx_seq_one_letter_code
_entity_poly.pdbx_strand_id
1 'polypeptide(L)'
;MAATQEEIITGLAEIIEEVTGIEPSEVTIEKSFVDDLDIDSLSMVEIAVQTEDKYGVKIPDEDLAGLRTVGDAVSYIQKLEAEGVQATNDGE
;
A
#
# COMPACT_ATOMS: atom_id res chain seq x y z
N MET A 1 -13.14 2.32 -12.06
CA MET A 1 -13.09 3.55 -11.25
C MET A 1 -11.78 3.47 -10.51
N ALA A 2 -10.92 4.48 -10.58
CA ALA A 2 -9.68 4.45 -9.81
C ALA A 2 -10.03 4.56 -8.32
N ALA A 3 -9.45 3.69 -7.48
CA ALA A 3 -9.55 3.83 -6.04
C ALA A 3 -9.01 5.21 -5.64
N THR A 4 -9.72 5.89 -4.74
CA THR A 4 -9.26 7.19 -4.25
C THR A 4 -8.19 7.01 -3.19
N GLN A 5 -7.37 8.05 -2.97
CA GLN A 5 -6.35 8.05 -1.92
C GLN A 5 -6.93 7.64 -0.56
N GLU A 6 -8.12 8.13 -0.22
CA GLU A 6 -8.82 7.83 1.03
C GLU A 6 -9.22 6.34 1.14
N GLU A 7 -9.65 5.71 0.05
CA GLU A 7 -9.98 4.28 0.03
C GLU A 7 -8.74 3.40 0.17
N ILE A 8 -7.63 3.80 -0.48
CA ILE A 8 -6.36 3.08 -0.36
C ILE A 8 -5.79 3.24 1.04
N ILE A 9 -5.84 4.44 1.63
CA ILE A 9 -5.43 4.66 3.03
C ILE A 9 -6.25 3.77 3.95
N THR A 10 -7.58 3.76 3.80
CA THR A 10 -8.46 2.94 4.63
C THR A 10 -8.11 1.46 4.50
N GLY A 11 -8.01 0.96 3.26
CA GLY A 11 -7.72 -0.45 3.02
C GLY A 11 -6.32 -0.88 3.45
N LEU A 12 -5.32 0.00 3.31
CA LEU A 12 -3.96 -0.23 3.80
C LEU A 12 -3.93 -0.19 5.33
N ALA A 13 -4.65 0.74 5.94
CA ALA A 13 -4.73 0.90 7.39
C ALA A 13 -5.37 -0.32 8.06
N GLU A 14 -6.40 -0.92 7.44
CA GLU A 14 -6.96 -2.21 7.86
C GLU A 14 -5.90 -3.33 7.82
N ILE A 15 -5.15 -3.45 6.71
CA ILE A 15 -4.10 -4.47 6.57
C ILE A 15 -3.00 -4.27 7.62
N ILE A 16 -2.60 -3.03 7.84
CA ILE A 16 -1.60 -2.68 8.87
C ILE A 16 -2.12 -3.10 10.24
N GLU A 17 -3.37 -2.82 10.58
CA GLU A 17 -3.97 -3.23 11.85
C GLU A 17 -3.97 -4.76 12.02
N GLU A 18 -4.33 -5.51 10.98
CA GLU A 18 -4.33 -6.98 11.04
C GLU A 18 -2.91 -7.56 11.21
N VAL A 19 -1.90 -6.96 10.58
CA VAL A 19 -0.50 -7.46 10.62
C VAL A 19 0.26 -6.98 11.87
N THR A 20 0.05 -5.72 12.27
CA THR A 20 0.87 -5.04 13.29
C THR A 20 0.10 -4.72 14.57
N GLY A 21 -1.23 -4.69 14.51
CA GLY A 21 -2.11 -4.26 15.59
C GLY A 21 -2.24 -2.74 15.74
N ILE A 22 -1.72 -1.95 14.80
CA ILE A 22 -1.79 -0.49 14.82
C ILE A 22 -3.15 -0.02 14.33
N GLU A 23 -3.81 0.86 15.08
CA GLU A 23 -5.14 1.33 14.71
C GLU A 23 -5.14 2.10 13.39
N PRO A 24 -6.17 1.92 12.54
CA PRO A 24 -6.23 2.63 11.27
C PRO A 24 -6.36 4.15 11.42
N SER A 25 -6.74 4.62 12.61
CA SER A 25 -6.76 6.05 12.94
C SER A 25 -5.36 6.64 13.15
N GLU A 26 -4.35 5.82 13.47
CA GLU A 26 -2.96 6.26 13.60
C GLU A 26 -2.23 6.31 12.23
N VAL A 27 -2.73 5.54 11.26
CA VAL A 27 -2.19 5.47 9.90
C VAL A 27 -2.61 6.71 9.12
N THR A 28 -1.71 7.69 9.05
CA THR A 28 -1.93 8.93 8.28
C THR A 28 -0.82 9.11 7.25
N ILE A 29 -1.10 9.83 6.14
CA ILE A 29 -0.15 10.02 5.03
C ILE A 29 1.18 10.67 5.44
N GLU A 30 1.20 11.38 6.57
CA GLU A 30 2.37 12.07 7.12
C GLU A 30 3.27 11.14 7.95
N LYS A 31 2.74 9.98 8.36
CA LYS A 31 3.42 9.00 9.22
C LYS A 31 4.37 8.13 8.39
N SER A 32 5.50 7.80 8.99
CA SER A 32 6.44 6.83 8.43
C SER A 32 6.14 5.43 8.95
N PHE A 33 6.14 4.42 8.06
CA PHE A 33 5.90 3.04 8.48
C PHE A 33 6.93 2.58 9.49
N VAL A 34 8.21 2.80 9.21
CA VAL A 34 9.30 2.32 10.06
C VAL A 34 9.60 3.28 11.22
N ASP A 35 9.60 4.59 10.96
CA ASP A 35 10.07 5.58 11.94
C ASP A 35 8.99 6.04 12.94
N ASP A 36 7.72 6.04 12.53
CA ASP A 36 6.62 6.57 13.35
C ASP A 36 5.67 5.47 13.82
N LEU A 37 5.33 4.54 12.92
CA LEU A 37 4.49 3.39 13.21
C LEU A 37 5.29 2.19 13.76
N ASP A 38 6.63 2.30 13.82
CA ASP A 38 7.54 1.24 14.30
C ASP A 38 7.28 -0.14 13.63
N ILE A 39 6.94 -0.11 12.34
CA ILE A 39 6.63 -1.31 11.56
C ILE A 39 7.94 -2.00 11.19
N ASP A 40 8.04 -3.25 11.60
CA ASP A 40 9.15 -4.13 11.26
C ASP A 40 9.20 -4.42 9.76
N SER A 41 10.40 -4.63 9.22
CA SER A 41 10.58 -4.90 7.79
C SER A 41 9.86 -6.16 7.31
N LEU A 42 9.70 -7.17 8.19
CA LEU A 42 8.90 -8.37 7.94
C LEU A 42 7.41 -8.03 7.78
N SER A 43 6.86 -7.24 8.70
CA SER A 43 5.48 -6.77 8.63
C SER A 43 5.24 -5.94 7.38
N MET A 44 6.22 -5.13 6.98
CA MET A 44 6.15 -4.31 5.77
C MET A 44 6.01 -5.14 4.49
N VAL A 45 6.74 -6.28 4.40
CA VAL A 45 6.59 -7.25 3.31
C VAL A 45 5.21 -7.89 3.33
N GLU A 46 4.70 -8.26 4.51
CA GLU A 46 3.40 -8.91 4.64
C GLU A 46 2.23 -7.96 4.28
N ILE A 47 2.31 -6.70 4.70
CA ILE A 47 1.38 -5.63 4.31
C ILE A 47 1.41 -5.42 2.80
N ALA A 48 2.61 -5.36 2.19
CA ALA A 48 2.74 -5.19 0.75
C ALA A 48 2.10 -6.36 0.00
N VAL A 49 2.39 -7.61 0.38
CA VAL A 49 1.80 -8.80 -0.26
C VAL A 49 0.28 -8.83 -0.16
N GLN A 50 -0.28 -8.50 1.01
CA GLN A 50 -1.75 -8.42 1.17
C GLN A 50 -2.36 -7.29 0.34
N THR A 51 -1.67 -6.16 0.24
CA THR A 51 -2.08 -5.03 -0.58
C THR A 51 -2.02 -5.38 -2.07
N GLU A 52 -0.93 -6.00 -2.51
CA GLU A 52 -0.76 -6.52 -3.86
C GLU A 52 -1.88 -7.49 -4.26
N ASP A 53 -2.26 -8.41 -3.37
CA ASP A 53 -3.36 -9.35 -3.62
C ASP A 53 -4.73 -8.66 -3.65
N LYS A 54 -4.99 -7.74 -2.69
CA LYS A 54 -6.26 -6.99 -2.57
C LYS A 54 -6.53 -6.07 -3.75
N TYR A 55 -5.50 -5.37 -4.23
CA TYR A 55 -5.59 -4.41 -5.34
C TYR A 55 -5.13 -4.99 -6.68
N GLY A 56 -4.58 -6.21 -6.72
CA GLY A 56 -4.04 -6.80 -7.94
C GLY A 56 -2.82 -6.04 -8.49
N VAL A 57 -2.10 -5.33 -7.63
CA VAL A 57 -0.90 -4.56 -7.99
C VAL A 57 0.36 -5.36 -7.69
N LYS A 58 1.52 -4.88 -8.18
CA LYS A 58 2.81 -5.49 -7.88
C LYS A 58 3.81 -4.43 -7.42
N ILE A 59 4.26 -4.51 -6.18
CA ILE A 59 5.18 -3.59 -5.54
C ILE A 59 6.52 -4.32 -5.41
N PRO A 60 7.53 -3.98 -6.24
CA PRO A 60 8.84 -4.59 -6.12
C PRO A 60 9.54 -4.12 -4.83
N ASP A 61 10.37 -4.98 -4.24
CA ASP A 61 11.08 -4.70 -2.99
C ASP A 61 11.94 -3.41 -3.06
N GLU A 62 12.44 -3.06 -4.25
CA GLU A 62 13.21 -1.83 -4.47
C GLU A 62 12.39 -0.57 -4.26
N ASP A 63 11.13 -0.57 -4.70
CA ASP A 63 10.21 0.53 -4.49
C ASP A 63 9.73 0.51 -3.04
N LEU A 64 9.38 -0.66 -2.49
CA LEU A 64 8.98 -0.83 -1.09
C LEU A 64 10.01 -0.23 -0.12
N ALA A 65 11.30 -0.46 -0.37
CA ALA A 65 12.39 0.14 0.42
C ALA A 65 12.46 1.68 0.30
N GLY A 66 11.94 2.25 -0.79
CA GLY A 66 11.76 3.69 -0.99
C GLY A 66 10.50 4.26 -0.34
N LEU A 67 9.47 3.43 -0.13
CA LEU A 67 8.19 3.80 0.48
C LEU A 67 8.33 3.98 2.00
N ARG A 68 8.89 5.11 2.43
CA ARG A 68 9.06 5.42 3.86
C ARG A 68 7.78 5.85 4.55
N THR A 69 6.92 6.59 3.84
CA THR A 69 5.70 7.19 4.38
C THR A 69 4.46 6.53 3.83
N VAL A 70 3.38 6.57 4.61
CA VAL A 70 2.06 6.10 4.16
C VAL A 70 1.62 6.84 2.90
N GLY A 71 1.88 8.15 2.81
CA GLY A 71 1.55 8.94 1.63
C GLY A 71 2.25 8.44 0.37
N ASP A 72 3.54 8.11 0.45
CA ASP A 72 4.28 7.52 -0.67
C ASP A 72 3.68 6.18 -1.09
N ALA A 73 3.43 5.27 -0.15
CA ALA A 73 2.87 3.96 -0.45
C ALA A 73 1.50 4.07 -1.10
N VAL A 74 0.62 4.91 -0.56
CA VAL A 74 -0.72 5.12 -1.10
C VAL A 74 -0.66 5.72 -2.50
N SER A 75 0.16 6.76 -2.73
CA SER A 75 0.33 7.34 -4.07
C SER A 75 0.92 6.33 -5.06
N TYR A 76 1.81 5.47 -4.60
CA TYR A 76 2.42 4.42 -5.40
C TYR A 76 1.37 3.35 -5.79
N ILE A 77 0.61 2.83 -4.83
CA ILE A 77 -0.49 1.88 -5.07
C ILE A 77 -1.53 2.48 -6.01
N GLN A 78 -1.94 3.73 -5.80
CA GLN A 78 -2.92 4.41 -6.65
C GLN A 78 -2.45 4.51 -8.10
N LYS A 79 -1.15 4.74 -8.30
CA LYS A 79 -0.53 4.79 -9.61
C LYS A 79 -0.51 3.40 -10.26
N LEU A 80 -0.12 2.37 -9.50
CA LEU A 80 -0.14 0.98 -9.97
C LEU A 80 -1.54 0.48 -10.30
N GLU A 81 -2.55 0.79 -9.48
CA GLU A 81 -3.96 0.51 -9.76
C GLU A 81 -4.41 1.17 -11.07
N ALA A 82 -3.99 2.43 -11.29
CA ALA A 82 -4.29 3.15 -12.52
C ALA A 82 -3.57 2.56 -13.75
N GLU A 83 -2.35 2.06 -13.59
CA GLU A 83 -1.54 1.46 -14.67
C GLU A 83 -1.88 -0.03 -14.92
N GLY A 84 -2.26 -0.78 -13.90
CA GLY A 84 -2.62 -2.21 -13.93
C GLY A 84 -3.87 -2.51 -14.76
N VAL A 85 -4.71 -1.50 -14.99
CA VAL A 85 -5.85 -1.55 -15.93
C VAL A 85 -5.42 -1.59 -17.41
N GLN A 86 -4.15 -1.33 -17.75
CA GLN A 86 -3.70 -1.32 -19.15
C GLN A 86 -3.18 -2.67 -19.70
N ALA A 87 -2.99 -3.72 -18.88
CA ALA A 87 -2.37 -4.96 -19.33
C ALA A 87 -3.32 -6.11 -19.72
N THR A 88 -4.64 -5.87 -19.82
CA THR A 88 -5.57 -6.82 -20.46
C THR A 88 -6.41 -6.13 -21.54
N ASN A 89 -5.75 -5.42 -22.46
CA ASN A 89 -6.31 -5.19 -23.80
C ASN A 89 -5.52 -6.05 -24.79
N ASP A 90 -5.53 -7.37 -24.59
CA ASP A 90 -5.34 -8.30 -25.72
C ASP A 90 -6.70 -8.37 -26.43
N GLY A 91 -6.93 -7.35 -27.24
CA GLY A 91 -7.96 -7.34 -28.25
C GLY A 91 -7.27 -7.44 -29.60
N GLU A 92 -7.17 -8.64 -30.13
CA GLU A 92 -7.61 -8.94 -31.51
C GLU A 92 -7.94 -10.43 -31.68
#